data_AF-A0A849EZL6-F1
#
_entry.id   AF-A0A849EZL6-F1
#
_cell.length_a   1.000
_cell.length_b   1.000
_cell.length_c   1.000
_cell.angle_alpha   90.00
_cell.angle_beta   90.00
_cell.angle_gamma   90.00
#
_symmetry.space_group_name_H-M   'P 1'
#
loop_
_entity.id
_entity.type
_entity.pdbx_description
1 polymer ?
#
loop_
_entity_poly.entity_id
_entity_poly.type
_entity_poly.pdbx_seq_one_letter_code
_entity_poly.pdbx_strand_id
1 'polypeptide(L)'
;MIRIPEGAAPDFKNKSFGISAVVEIPENGAEGVLMTLGGRFAGLGLYLLKGRPVFHYNLCGVERYTVAGKEKLPPGKHAVAVDFNYDGGGVGKGGKATLTVDGKDVASKKLPQTIAFRMSLDETLDIGEDTGTPVSEDYKVPFHFTGKLEKVNIKIAEGKLTEKQLRQYREGLLKSVLK
;
A
#
# COMPACT_ATOMS: atom_id res chain seq x y z
N MET A 1 -11.82 -6.01 -7.09
CA MET A 1 -11.24 -6.93 -8.09
C MET A 1 -10.24 -7.78 -7.34
N ILE A 2 -10.34 -9.10 -7.45
CA ILE A 2 -9.52 -10.04 -6.68
C ILE A 2 -8.90 -11.05 -7.64
N ARG A 3 -7.82 -11.69 -7.20
CA ARG A 3 -7.12 -12.77 -7.89
C ARG A 3 -6.49 -12.38 -9.23
N ILE A 4 -5.99 -11.14 -9.34
CA ILE A 4 -5.27 -10.68 -10.54
C ILE A 4 -3.84 -11.26 -10.51
N PRO A 5 -3.43 -12.09 -11.48
CA PRO A 5 -2.07 -12.64 -11.51
C PRO A 5 -1.01 -11.53 -11.64
N GLU A 6 0.18 -11.73 -11.06
CA GLU A 6 1.25 -10.72 -11.08
C GLU A 6 1.58 -10.21 -12.49
N GLY A 7 1.55 -11.09 -13.51
CA GLY A 7 1.84 -10.70 -14.90
C GLY A 7 0.80 -9.75 -15.53
N ALA A 8 -0.38 -9.63 -14.93
CA ALA A 8 -1.44 -8.69 -15.31
C ALA A 8 -1.57 -7.52 -14.32
N ALA A 9 -0.77 -7.50 -13.24
CA ALA A 9 -0.73 -6.45 -12.25
C ALA A 9 0.32 -5.37 -12.62
N PRO A 10 0.24 -4.16 -12.04
CA PRO A 10 1.31 -3.18 -12.17
C PRO A 10 2.65 -3.70 -11.64
N ASP A 11 3.74 -3.36 -12.32
CA ASP A 11 5.07 -3.79 -11.89
C ASP A 11 5.68 -2.83 -10.86
N PHE A 12 5.73 -3.29 -9.60
CA PHE A 12 6.30 -2.56 -8.47
C PHE A 12 7.81 -2.73 -8.31
N LYS A 13 8.41 -3.69 -9.02
CA LYS A 13 9.78 -4.12 -8.78
C LYS A 13 10.77 -3.11 -9.31
N ASN A 14 11.79 -2.78 -8.50
CA ASN A 14 12.89 -1.89 -8.87
C ASN A 14 12.43 -0.48 -9.34
N LYS A 15 11.27 -0.02 -8.86
CA LYS A 15 10.62 1.22 -9.31
C LYS A 15 10.10 2.03 -8.14
N SER A 16 9.98 3.33 -8.34
CA SER A 16 9.18 4.14 -7.42
C SER A 16 7.71 3.90 -7.72
N PHE A 17 6.87 3.94 -6.68
CA PHE A 17 5.44 3.75 -6.86
C PHE A 17 4.63 4.54 -5.84
N GLY A 18 3.37 4.76 -6.18
CA GLY A 18 2.35 5.28 -5.27
C GLY A 18 1.13 4.39 -5.28
N ILE A 19 0.63 4.05 -4.10
CA ILE A 19 -0.64 3.34 -3.91
C ILE A 19 -1.53 4.24 -3.07
N SER A 20 -2.76 4.45 -3.51
CA SER A 20 -3.73 5.30 -2.82
C SER A 20 -5.11 4.68 -2.84
N ALA A 21 -5.88 4.90 -1.79
CA ALA A 21 -7.26 4.51 -1.66
C ALA A 21 -8.11 5.68 -1.18
N VAL A 22 -9.30 5.83 -1.77
CA VAL A 22 -10.36 6.70 -1.26
C VAL A 22 -11.37 5.81 -0.56
N VAL A 23 -11.55 6.06 0.74
CA VAL A 23 -12.38 5.22 1.61
C VAL A 23 -13.39 6.06 2.39
N GLU A 24 -14.53 5.46 2.71
CA GLU A 24 -15.50 6.01 3.66
C GLU A 24 -15.53 5.10 4.90
N ILE A 25 -15.30 5.69 6.07
CA ILE A 25 -15.23 5.02 7.36
C ILE A 25 -16.58 5.21 8.07
N PRO A 26 -17.29 4.12 8.46
CA PRO A 26 -18.54 4.23 9.20
C PRO A 26 -18.29 4.66 10.66
N GLU A 27 -19.36 5.00 11.39
CA GLU A 27 -19.30 5.46 12.79
C GLU A 27 -18.52 4.52 13.74
N ASN A 28 -18.61 3.21 13.50
CA ASN A 28 -17.92 2.20 14.32
C ASN A 28 -16.46 1.96 13.90
N GLY A 29 -15.94 2.71 12.92
CA GLY A 29 -14.62 2.51 12.32
C GLY A 29 -14.61 1.41 11.24
N ALA A 30 -13.45 1.24 10.59
CA ALA A 30 -13.24 0.20 9.59
C ALA A 30 -11.90 -0.51 9.75
N GLU A 31 -11.82 -1.73 9.24
CA GLU A 31 -10.60 -2.52 9.10
C GLU A 31 -10.65 -3.32 7.80
N GLY A 32 -9.51 -3.88 7.39
CA GLY A 32 -9.40 -4.73 6.21
C GLY A 32 -8.51 -4.18 5.12
N VAL A 33 -8.34 -4.97 4.07
CA VAL A 33 -7.40 -4.70 2.98
C VAL A 33 -7.91 -3.67 2.01
N LEU A 34 -7.09 -2.66 1.70
CA LEU A 34 -7.37 -1.72 0.60
C LEU A 34 -6.76 -2.26 -0.70
N MET A 35 -5.51 -2.71 -0.63
CA MET A 35 -4.80 -3.39 -1.72
C MET A 35 -3.71 -4.31 -1.16
N THR A 36 -3.56 -5.50 -1.73
CA THR A 36 -2.43 -6.41 -1.49
C THR A 36 -1.87 -6.91 -2.82
N LEU A 37 -0.56 -7.15 -2.87
CA LEU A 37 0.08 -7.93 -3.93
C LEU A 37 1.04 -8.91 -3.27
N GLY A 38 0.80 -10.20 -3.47
CA GLY A 38 1.53 -11.26 -2.78
C GLY A 38 0.90 -11.64 -1.44
N GLY A 39 1.65 -12.34 -0.60
CA GLY A 39 1.15 -12.92 0.65
C GLY A 39 2.26 -13.30 1.62
N ARG A 40 2.08 -14.42 2.32
CA ARG A 40 2.94 -14.88 3.42
C ARG A 40 4.41 -14.97 3.04
N PHE A 41 4.70 -15.35 1.80
CA PHE A 41 6.07 -15.57 1.36
C PHE A 41 6.74 -14.31 0.84
N ALA A 42 6.04 -13.41 0.16
CA ALA A 42 6.58 -12.17 -0.38
C ALA A 42 5.44 -11.24 -0.74
N GLY A 43 5.66 -9.92 -0.74
CA GLY A 43 4.64 -8.99 -1.23
C GLY A 43 4.61 -7.64 -0.54
N LEU A 44 3.52 -6.92 -0.78
CA LEU A 44 3.18 -5.68 -0.10
C LEU A 44 1.68 -5.56 0.14
N GLY A 45 1.28 -4.71 1.08
CA GLY A 45 -0.12 -4.42 1.33
C GLY A 45 -0.34 -3.05 1.93
N LEU A 46 -1.45 -2.42 1.55
CA LEU A 46 -2.02 -1.23 2.17
C LEU A 46 -3.38 -1.60 2.76
N TYR A 47 -3.55 -1.46 4.06
CA TYR A 47 -4.75 -1.90 4.78
C TYR A 47 -5.04 -1.03 6.00
N LEU A 48 -6.24 -1.17 6.55
CA LEU A 48 -6.58 -0.66 7.87
C LEU A 48 -6.56 -1.79 8.89
N LEU A 49 -5.79 -1.63 9.96
CA LEU A 49 -5.76 -2.55 11.09
C LEU A 49 -6.28 -1.86 12.34
N LYS A 50 -7.39 -2.35 12.90
CA LYS A 50 -8.06 -1.72 14.06
C LYS A 50 -8.32 -0.21 13.85
N GLY A 51 -8.71 0.18 12.63
CA GLY A 51 -8.94 1.57 12.24
C GLY A 51 -7.70 2.37 11.84
N ARG A 52 -6.49 1.80 11.92
CA ARG A 52 -5.23 2.52 11.67
C ARG A 52 -4.67 2.17 10.29
N PRO A 53 -4.18 3.13 9.50
CA PRO A 53 -3.60 2.84 8.21
C PRO A 53 -2.23 2.19 8.35
N VAL A 54 -2.01 1.14 7.58
CA VAL A 54 -0.76 0.36 7.60
C VAL A 54 -0.33 0.06 6.17
N PHE A 55 0.94 0.34 5.89
CA PHE A 55 1.65 -0.23 4.75
C PHE A 55 2.63 -1.29 5.25
N HIS A 56 2.58 -2.48 4.65
CA HIS A 56 3.48 -3.58 4.94
C HIS A 56 4.24 -4.00 3.68
N TYR A 57 5.51 -4.34 3.86
CA TYR A 57 6.36 -4.90 2.81
C TYR A 57 7.06 -6.15 3.34
N ASN A 58 6.77 -7.30 2.74
CA ASN A 58 7.33 -8.59 3.09
C ASN A 58 8.43 -8.95 2.09
N LEU A 59 9.71 -8.78 2.48
CA LEU A 59 10.86 -9.12 1.66
C LEU A 59 11.17 -10.61 1.77
N CYS A 60 10.37 -11.45 1.11
CA CYS A 60 10.62 -12.89 1.03
C CYS A 60 10.69 -13.60 2.41
N GLY A 61 10.09 -13.05 3.46
CA GLY A 61 10.26 -13.50 4.85
C GLY A 61 11.64 -13.23 5.47
N VAL A 62 12.61 -12.69 4.72
CA VAL A 62 13.94 -12.31 5.22
C VAL A 62 13.82 -11.12 6.16
N GLU A 63 13.09 -10.11 5.74
CA GLU A 63 12.77 -8.93 6.52
C GLU A 63 11.34 -8.47 6.24
N ARG A 64 10.71 -7.87 7.23
CA ARG A 64 9.35 -7.34 7.12
C ARG A 64 9.31 -5.90 7.60
N TYR A 65 8.82 -5.01 6.73
CA TYR A 65 8.81 -3.58 7.00
C TYR A 65 7.38 -3.06 7.10
N THR A 66 7.02 -2.62 8.30
CA THR A 66 5.73 -1.96 8.55
C THR A 66 5.92 -0.46 8.68
N VAL A 67 5.05 0.30 8.02
CA VAL A 67 4.88 1.75 8.14
C VAL A 67 3.42 2.00 8.54
N ALA A 68 3.19 2.36 9.80
CA ALA A 68 1.83 2.43 10.36
C ALA A 68 1.56 3.80 10.99
N GLY A 69 0.38 4.36 10.69
CA GLY A 69 -0.14 5.51 11.40
C GLY A 69 -0.52 5.16 12.83
N LYS A 70 -0.38 6.14 13.74
CA LYS A 70 -0.73 5.96 15.16
C LYS A 70 -2.21 6.20 15.43
N GLU A 71 -2.86 7.04 14.65
CA GLU A 71 -4.26 7.40 14.89
C GLU A 71 -5.21 6.53 14.09
N LYS A 72 -6.39 6.28 14.68
CA LYS A 72 -7.50 5.70 13.93
C LYS A 72 -8.06 6.75 12.98
N LEU A 73 -8.50 6.32 11.81
CA LEU A 73 -9.30 7.19 10.93
C LEU A 73 -10.67 7.44 11.59
N PRO A 74 -11.09 8.71 11.74
CA PRO A 74 -12.44 9.02 12.21
C PRO A 74 -13.49 8.62 11.17
N PRO A 75 -14.78 8.62 11.53
CA PRO A 75 -15.87 8.45 10.57
C PRO A 75 -15.81 9.51 9.46
N GLY A 76 -16.15 9.11 8.24
CA GLY A 76 -16.16 9.98 7.06
C GLY A 76 -15.20 9.56 5.95
N LYS A 77 -15.06 10.44 4.96
CA LYS A 77 -14.28 10.19 3.73
C LYS A 77 -12.81 10.56 3.92
N HIS A 78 -11.91 9.65 3.54
CA HIS A 78 -10.48 9.80 3.71
C HIS A 78 -9.67 9.36 2.48
N ALA A 79 -8.50 9.98 2.32
CA ALA A 79 -7.46 9.56 1.39
C ALA A 79 -6.35 8.85 2.16
N VAL A 80 -6.15 7.56 1.93
CA VAL A 80 -5.00 6.81 2.50
C VAL A 80 -4.03 6.49 1.37
N ALA A 81 -2.77 6.88 1.51
CA ALA A 81 -1.79 6.66 0.44
C ALA A 81 -0.38 6.37 0.97
N VAL A 82 0.36 5.53 0.24
CA VAL A 82 1.78 5.30 0.44
C VAL A 82 2.55 5.66 -0.82
N ASP A 83 3.62 6.43 -0.63
CA ASP A 83 4.65 6.70 -1.63
C ASP A 83 5.88 5.86 -1.32
N PHE A 84 6.38 5.12 -2.29
CA PHE A 84 7.68 4.46 -2.21
C PHE A 84 8.64 5.08 -3.22
N ASN A 85 9.69 5.74 -2.71
CA ASN A 85 10.73 6.33 -3.55
C ASN A 85 11.93 5.38 -3.61
N TYR A 86 12.08 4.70 -4.75
CA TYR A 86 13.13 3.71 -4.96
C TYR A 86 14.50 4.39 -5.06
N ASP A 87 15.53 3.79 -4.48
CA ASP A 87 16.84 4.42 -4.44
C ASP A 87 17.53 4.53 -5.81
N GLY A 88 17.15 3.66 -6.75
CA GLY A 88 17.84 3.49 -8.03
C GLY A 88 19.20 2.81 -7.85
N GLY A 89 20.01 2.79 -8.91
CA GLY A 89 21.38 2.27 -8.84
C GLY A 89 21.48 0.73 -8.84
N GLY A 90 20.49 0.03 -9.40
CA GLY A 90 20.55 -1.41 -9.62
C GLY A 90 19.26 -2.13 -9.28
N VAL A 91 19.34 -3.45 -9.20
CA VAL A 91 18.24 -4.39 -8.91
C VAL A 91 18.17 -4.65 -7.39
N GLY A 92 16.95 -4.75 -6.84
CA GLY A 92 16.67 -5.09 -5.45
C GLY A 92 17.09 -4.03 -4.42
N LYS A 93 17.34 -2.79 -4.85
CA LYS A 93 17.81 -1.71 -3.97
C LYS A 93 16.71 -1.25 -3.02
N GLY A 94 17.13 -0.47 -2.04
CA GLY A 94 16.24 0.10 -1.05
C GLY A 94 15.36 1.23 -1.58
N GLY A 95 14.64 1.85 -0.65
CA GLY A 95 13.86 3.03 -0.90
C GLY A 95 13.26 3.58 0.39
N LYS A 96 12.50 4.66 0.29
CA LYS A 96 11.76 5.21 1.43
C LYS A 96 10.26 5.08 1.18
N ALA A 97 9.56 4.42 2.09
CA ALA A 97 8.10 4.41 2.15
C ALA A 97 7.61 5.54 3.05
N THR A 98 6.64 6.33 2.58
CA THR A 98 5.96 7.38 3.35
C THR A 98 4.47 7.17 3.25
N LEU A 99 3.82 6.93 4.40
CA LEU A 99 2.39 6.77 4.53
C LEU A 99 1.75 8.13 4.85
N THR A 100 0.66 8.43 4.18
CA THR A 100 -0.09 9.68 4.30
C THR A 100 -1.57 9.42 4.50
N VAL A 101 -2.21 10.30 5.28
CA VAL A 101 -3.67 10.37 5.43
C VAL A 101 -4.09 11.80 5.15
N ASP A 102 -5.02 11.99 4.23
CA ASP A 102 -5.54 13.30 3.83
C ASP A 102 -4.41 14.30 3.50
N GLY A 103 -3.36 13.79 2.85
CA GLY A 103 -2.21 14.57 2.40
C GLY A 103 -1.15 14.85 3.47
N LYS A 104 -1.38 14.42 4.72
CA LYS A 104 -0.45 14.59 5.83
C LYS A 104 0.38 13.32 6.03
N ASP A 105 1.69 13.47 6.15
CA ASP A 105 2.59 12.37 6.49
C ASP A 105 2.28 11.87 7.90
N VAL A 106 1.94 10.57 8.04
CA VAL A 106 1.63 9.94 9.33
C VAL A 106 2.71 8.97 9.80
N ALA A 107 3.49 8.43 8.87
CA ALA A 107 4.63 7.55 9.16
C ALA A 107 5.56 7.45 7.95
N SER A 108 6.85 7.15 8.18
CA SER A 108 7.78 6.80 7.11
C SER A 108 8.85 5.83 7.58
N LYS A 109 9.40 5.04 6.65
CA LYS A 109 10.50 4.10 6.95
C LYS A 109 11.41 3.92 5.74
N LYS A 110 12.71 3.78 6.00
CA LYS A 110 13.69 3.34 5.00
C LYS A 110 13.67 1.82 4.92
N LEU A 111 13.54 1.30 3.71
CA LEU A 111 13.72 -0.12 3.41
C LEU A 111 15.11 -0.25 2.76
N PRO A 112 16.07 -0.98 3.37
CA PRO A 112 17.42 -1.12 2.81
C PRO A 112 17.46 -1.91 1.50
N GLN A 113 16.46 -2.75 1.26
CA GLN A 113 16.38 -3.69 0.15
C GLN A 113 14.92 -4.00 -0.20
N THR A 114 14.68 -4.41 -1.45
CA THR A 114 13.36 -4.76 -1.98
C THR A 114 13.40 -6.04 -2.81
N ILE A 115 12.23 -6.58 -3.13
CA ILE A 115 12.07 -7.75 -3.98
C ILE A 115 12.44 -7.38 -5.42
N ALA A 116 13.41 -8.11 -5.98
CA ALA A 116 13.96 -7.85 -7.30
C ALA A 116 13.12 -8.41 -8.47
N PHE A 117 12.52 -9.60 -8.30
CA PHE A 117 12.06 -10.41 -9.44
C PHE A 117 10.61 -10.90 -9.35
N ARG A 118 10.20 -11.50 -8.24
CA ARG A 118 8.87 -12.11 -8.12
C ARG A 118 8.27 -11.80 -6.76
N MET A 119 7.10 -11.16 -6.75
CA MET A 119 6.41 -10.76 -5.52
C MET A 119 5.28 -11.71 -5.15
N SER A 120 4.67 -12.35 -6.15
CA SER A 120 3.48 -13.17 -6.02
C SER A 120 3.81 -14.61 -6.42
N LEU A 121 4.35 -15.37 -5.47
CA LEU A 121 4.73 -16.78 -5.66
C LEU A 121 3.50 -17.69 -5.61
N ASP A 122 2.66 -17.49 -4.62
CA ASP A 122 1.43 -18.23 -4.32
C ASP A 122 0.17 -17.36 -4.41
N GLU A 123 0.34 -16.04 -4.49
CA GLU A 123 -0.75 -15.06 -4.38
C GLU A 123 -0.93 -14.16 -5.60
N THR A 124 -1.80 -13.16 -5.47
CA THR A 124 -2.26 -12.23 -6.51
C THR A 124 -2.26 -10.77 -6.07
N LEU A 125 -2.62 -9.86 -6.98
CA LEU A 125 -3.09 -8.52 -6.63
C LEU A 125 -4.58 -8.59 -6.29
N ASP A 126 -4.93 -8.09 -5.11
CA ASP A 126 -6.30 -8.03 -4.60
C ASP A 126 -6.65 -6.62 -4.12
N ILE A 127 -7.92 -6.23 -4.30
CA ILE A 127 -8.46 -4.90 -3.96
C ILE A 127 -9.71 -5.09 -3.10
N GLY A 128 -9.69 -4.52 -1.89
CA GLY A 128 -10.81 -4.53 -0.94
C GLY A 128 -10.89 -5.75 -0.03
N GLU A 129 -10.12 -6.80 -0.29
CA GLU A 129 -10.11 -8.04 0.49
C GLU A 129 -8.89 -8.86 0.16
N ASP A 130 -8.27 -9.48 1.16
CA ASP A 130 -7.27 -10.52 0.97
C ASP A 130 -7.90 -11.88 1.30
N THR A 131 -7.89 -12.79 0.33
CA THR A 131 -8.53 -14.12 0.40
C THR A 131 -7.53 -15.27 0.42
N GLY A 132 -6.24 -14.95 0.28
CA GLY A 132 -5.17 -15.90 0.09
C GLY A 132 -4.42 -16.19 1.38
N THR A 133 -3.09 -16.09 1.35
CA THR A 133 -2.25 -16.05 2.54
C THR A 133 -1.96 -14.61 2.95
N PRO A 134 -2.00 -14.28 4.25
CA PRO A 134 -1.85 -12.89 4.67
C PRO A 134 -0.43 -12.39 4.41
N VAL A 135 -0.30 -11.18 3.86
CA VAL A 135 1.01 -10.54 3.64
C VAL A 135 1.72 -10.18 4.95
N SER A 136 0.95 -10.08 6.03
CA SER A 136 1.40 -9.74 7.38
C SER A 136 0.71 -10.61 8.42
N GLU A 137 1.40 -10.96 9.50
CA GLU A 137 0.86 -11.83 10.55
C GLU A 137 -0.08 -11.11 11.54
N ASP A 138 -0.34 -9.82 11.32
CA ASP A 138 -1.18 -8.98 12.18
C ASP A 138 -2.68 -9.02 11.82
N TYR A 139 -3.05 -9.72 10.74
CA TYR A 139 -4.44 -10.01 10.38
C TYR A 139 -4.63 -11.47 9.94
N LYS A 140 -5.89 -11.91 9.84
CA LYS A 140 -6.28 -13.23 9.33
C LYS A 140 -7.12 -13.07 8.08
N VAL A 141 -6.90 -13.94 7.11
CA VAL A 141 -7.73 -14.02 5.90
C VAL A 141 -9.02 -14.84 6.15
N PRO A 142 -10.15 -14.53 5.49
CA PRO A 142 -10.32 -13.37 4.63
C PRO A 142 -10.33 -12.05 5.43
N PHE A 143 -9.62 -11.03 4.94
CA PHE A 143 -9.54 -9.72 5.60
C PHE A 143 -10.22 -8.63 4.77
N HIS A 144 -11.54 -8.74 4.70
CA HIS A 144 -12.41 -7.85 3.94
C HIS A 144 -12.45 -6.44 4.53
N PHE A 145 -12.41 -5.41 3.66
CA PHE A 145 -12.56 -4.03 4.08
C PHE A 145 -13.99 -3.72 4.51
N THR A 146 -14.18 -3.31 5.77
CA THR A 146 -15.50 -3.12 6.38
C THR A 146 -16.09 -1.71 6.19
N GLY A 147 -15.35 -0.81 5.54
CA GLY A 147 -15.85 0.47 5.06
C GLY A 147 -16.24 0.43 3.59
N LYS A 148 -16.49 1.60 2.99
CA LYS A 148 -16.70 1.71 1.55
C LYS A 148 -15.39 2.08 0.87
N LEU A 149 -14.91 1.22 -0.04
CA LEU A 149 -13.73 1.49 -0.86
C LEU A 149 -14.18 2.06 -2.21
N GLU A 150 -14.06 3.37 -2.41
CA GLU A 150 -14.52 4.02 -3.63
C GLU A 150 -13.57 3.80 -4.80
N LYS A 151 -12.26 3.90 -4.53
CA LYS A 151 -11.25 3.81 -5.58
C LYS A 151 -9.89 3.45 -5.01
N VAL A 152 -9.15 2.62 -5.74
CA VAL A 152 -7.70 2.47 -5.59
C VAL A 152 -7.00 2.99 -6.84
N ASN A 153 -5.93 3.77 -6.66
CA ASN A 153 -5.02 4.14 -7.75
C ASN A 153 -3.62 3.62 -7.45
N ILE A 154 -3.00 3.06 -8.47
CA ILE A 154 -1.61 2.63 -8.46
C ILE A 154 -0.88 3.46 -9.53
N LYS A 155 0.25 4.05 -9.18
CA LYS A 155 1.14 4.73 -10.12
C LYS A 155 2.53 4.13 -10.02
N ILE A 156 3.12 3.85 -11.17
CA ILE A 156 4.48 3.34 -11.31
C ILE A 156 5.34 4.43 -11.95
N ALA A 157 6.55 4.64 -11.42
CA ALA A 157 7.52 5.57 -11.94
C ALA A 157 8.87 4.86 -12.14
N GLU A 158 9.48 5.12 -13.30
CA GLU A 158 10.72 4.48 -13.76
C GLU A 158 11.98 4.90 -12.98
N GLY A 159 11.88 5.91 -12.11
CA GLY A 159 13.01 6.44 -11.34
C GLY A 159 12.59 7.12 -10.04
N LYS A 160 13.54 7.76 -9.36
CA LYS A 160 13.27 8.55 -8.15
C LYS A 160 12.24 9.63 -8.44
N LEU A 161 11.19 9.67 -7.64
CA LEU A 161 10.24 10.77 -7.69
C LEU A 161 10.89 12.00 -7.05
N THR A 162 10.95 13.09 -7.81
CA THR A 162 11.32 14.41 -7.27
C THR A 162 10.26 14.88 -6.27
N GLU A 163 10.63 15.77 -5.34
CA GLU A 163 9.66 16.35 -4.39
C GLU A 163 8.48 17.02 -5.10
N LYS A 164 8.72 17.66 -6.24
CA LYS A 164 7.68 18.27 -7.07
C LYS A 164 6.71 17.23 -7.61
N GLN A 165 7.20 16.09 -8.12
CA GLN A 165 6.37 14.99 -8.60
C GLN A 165 5.57 14.34 -7.47
N LEU A 166 6.20 14.14 -6.30
CA LEU A 166 5.52 13.64 -5.09
C LEU A 166 4.39 14.58 -4.66
N ARG A 167 4.66 15.89 -4.61
CA ARG A 167 3.65 16.88 -4.25
C ARG A 167 2.48 16.88 -5.24
N GLN A 168 2.77 16.93 -6.53
CA GLN A 168 1.74 16.91 -7.57
C GLN A 168 0.92 15.61 -7.56
N TYR A 169 1.56 14.48 -7.25
CA TYR A 169 0.88 13.20 -7.06
C TYR A 169 -0.11 13.27 -5.88
N ARG A 170 0.36 13.71 -4.70
CA ARG A 170 -0.45 13.86 -3.49
C ARG A 170 -1.61 14.84 -3.68
N GLU A 171 -1.37 15.98 -4.33
CA GLU A 171 -2.42 16.95 -4.66
C GLU A 171 -3.49 16.34 -5.59
N GLY A 172 -3.06 15.55 -6.58
CA GLY A 172 -3.98 14.82 -7.46
C GLY A 172 -4.84 13.80 -6.71
N LEU A 173 -4.28 13.13 -5.69
CA LEU A 173 -5.02 12.22 -4.82
C LEU A 173 -6.06 12.97 -3.98
N LEU A 174 -5.68 14.08 -3.34
CA LEU A 174 -6.59 14.88 -2.52
C LEU A 174 -7.77 15.42 -3.33
N LYS A 175 -7.51 15.88 -4.57
CA LYS A 175 -8.57 16.31 -5.49
C LYS A 175 -9.56 15.20 -5.84
N SER A 176 -9.13 13.93 -5.80
CA SER A 176 -10.03 12.79 -6.03
C SER A 176 -10.89 12.41 -4.81
N VAL A 177 -10.53 12.91 -3.62
CA VAL A 177 -11.27 12.68 -2.37
C VAL A 177 -12.33 13.77 -2.15
N LEU A 178 -12.06 14.99 -2.63
CA LEU A 178 -12.96 16.15 -2.53
C LEU A 178 -14.05 16.21 -3.62
N LYS A 179 -14.01 15.31 -4.61
CA LYS A 179 -15.07 15.12 -5.59
C LYS A 179 -16.01 13.99 -5.16
#